data_AF-A0A4R0IDF4-F1
#
_entry.id   AF-A0A4R0IDF4-F1
#
_cell.length_a   1.000
_cell.length_b   1.000
_cell.length_c   1.000
_cell.angle_alpha   90.00
_cell.angle_beta   90.00
_cell.angle_gamma   90.00
#
_symmetry.space_group_name_H-M   'P 1'
#
loop_
_entity.id
_entity.type
_entity.pdbx_description
1 polymer ?
#
loop_
_entity_poly.entity_id
_entity_poly.type
_entity_poly.pdbx_seq_one_letter_code
_entity_poly.pdbx_strand_id
1 'polypeptide(L)'
;MIGGEMLNWSDLHPGDARPAAAGPAATALLAAALQPDDTVLIAGPHAADLIRAAAAQVTSVDLLLRSAPDAEELAELLTDAKGQVFCGSLDRFTLDAASDGTYDVIVALDGLERLVGPDTASFPWAEALDRLRERLRPGGRLLLGATNSFGFERLIQPDITAALPRDEDWGRAVEDRAPAGLKPLRSALNTSDLQTFAVFPSLVQADVAVSSVDGFAAVVAARAVAARNEGPVLMDPYRVVLDAAAAGLAFELAPAWYFVIGADAPAVLPAGVVPEGEGVLLEEHLLMALRCDDQAELRRVIPAYVAWLGTGGAGSPDNVIVDGTSYRLFGEPQGLDVVEHLARFARRALESGSRQPWPAAADAHALTARLAAMAGITVPEQEFTPNEVIRPRGSAEQLTTVARLADELAHASARAILFEGTVSGIRRSLPYRVGHAVLNPARVIRRRLKRVLRKVRR
;
A
#
# COMPACT_ATOMS: atom_id res chain seq x y z
N MET A 1 3.92 -31.59 0.71
CA MET A 1 5.10 -31.01 1.40
C MET A 1 6.34 -31.29 0.56
N ILE A 2 7.19 -30.29 0.34
CA ILE A 2 8.43 -30.40 -0.46
C ILE A 2 9.69 -29.96 0.31
N GLY A 3 9.55 -29.52 1.56
CA GLY A 3 10.63 -29.01 2.39
C GLY A 3 10.70 -27.48 2.39
N GLY A 4 11.14 -26.88 3.50
CA GLY A 4 11.30 -25.42 3.65
C GLY A 4 10.00 -24.71 4.05
N GLU A 5 8.98 -25.49 4.43
CA GLU A 5 7.69 -25.04 4.90
C GLU A 5 7.75 -24.27 6.22
N MET A 6 6.76 -23.41 6.42
CA MET A 6 6.52 -22.68 7.65
C MET A 6 5.26 -23.25 8.32
N LEU A 7 5.47 -24.04 9.39
CA LEU A 7 4.42 -24.85 10.02
C LEU A 7 3.38 -24.03 10.81
N ASN A 8 3.78 -22.89 11.38
CA ASN A 8 2.94 -22.07 12.27
C ASN A 8 2.74 -20.64 11.74
N TRP A 9 2.88 -20.45 10.43
CA TRP A 9 2.82 -19.14 9.78
C TRP A 9 1.70 -19.15 8.76
N SER A 10 0.98 -18.03 8.63
CA SER A 10 -0.03 -17.83 7.59
C SER A 10 0.26 -16.53 6.84
N ASP A 11 0.41 -16.64 5.53
CA ASP A 11 0.47 -15.51 4.61
C ASP A 11 -0.94 -15.06 4.17
N LEU A 12 -1.95 -15.95 4.23
CA LEU A 12 -3.37 -15.61 3.97
C LEU A 12 -4.03 -14.85 5.12
N HIS A 13 -3.77 -15.27 6.34
CA HIS A 13 -4.35 -14.71 7.57
C HIS A 13 -3.24 -14.20 8.52
N PRO A 14 -2.41 -13.24 8.09
CA PRO A 14 -1.31 -12.76 8.91
C PRO A 14 -1.83 -11.98 10.13
N GLY A 15 -1.20 -12.20 11.29
CA GLY A 15 -1.48 -11.41 12.49
C GLY A 15 -0.84 -10.02 12.44
N ASP A 16 0.45 -9.95 12.11
CA ASP A 16 1.28 -8.75 12.12
C ASP A 16 2.18 -8.62 10.88
N ALA A 17 1.78 -9.29 9.79
CA ALA A 17 2.54 -9.40 8.54
C ALA A 17 1.74 -8.89 7.33
N ARG A 18 2.43 -8.75 6.19
CA ARG A 18 1.85 -8.35 4.90
C ARG A 18 0.90 -9.44 4.39
N PRO A 19 -0.37 -9.09 4.08
CA PRO A 19 -1.30 -10.02 3.44
C PRO A 19 -0.80 -10.56 2.09
N ALA A 20 -1.48 -11.59 1.60
CA ALA A 20 -1.27 -12.12 0.25
C ALA A 20 -1.63 -11.09 -0.84
N ALA A 21 -1.04 -11.23 -2.03
CA ALA A 21 -1.34 -10.36 -3.16
C ALA A 21 -2.82 -10.49 -3.57
N ALA A 22 -3.48 -9.35 -3.79
CA ALA A 22 -4.92 -9.30 -4.04
C ALA A 22 -5.33 -8.03 -4.79
N GLY A 23 -6.62 -7.94 -5.11
CA GLY A 23 -7.26 -6.74 -5.67
C GLY A 23 -7.83 -6.94 -7.07
N PRO A 24 -8.69 -6.01 -7.51
CA PRO A 24 -9.36 -6.09 -8.81
C PRO A 24 -8.40 -5.99 -9.99
N ALA A 25 -7.29 -5.24 -9.89
CA ALA A 25 -6.29 -5.18 -10.96
C ALA A 25 -5.53 -6.51 -11.13
N ALA A 26 -5.20 -7.19 -10.02
CA ALA A 26 -4.62 -8.53 -10.07
C ALA A 26 -5.58 -9.54 -10.72
N THR A 27 -6.86 -9.47 -10.35
CA THR A 27 -7.92 -10.33 -10.91
C THR A 27 -8.09 -10.08 -12.41
N ALA A 28 -8.16 -8.82 -12.83
CA ALA A 28 -8.26 -8.45 -14.23
C ALA A 28 -7.02 -8.85 -15.05
N LEU A 29 -5.83 -8.78 -14.44
CA LEU A 29 -4.60 -9.25 -15.07
C LEU A 29 -4.65 -10.76 -15.34
N LEU A 30 -5.05 -11.56 -14.35
CA LEU A 30 -5.21 -13.01 -14.55
C LEU A 30 -6.27 -13.31 -15.62
N ALA A 31 -7.41 -12.63 -15.56
CA ALA A 31 -8.47 -12.80 -16.54
C ALA A 31 -8.00 -12.53 -17.98
N ALA A 32 -7.15 -11.51 -18.18
CA ALA A 32 -6.58 -11.16 -19.47
C ALA A 32 -5.47 -12.11 -19.93
N ALA A 33 -4.66 -12.61 -18.99
CA ALA A 33 -3.45 -13.37 -19.30
C ALA A 33 -3.68 -14.89 -19.42
N LEU A 34 -4.72 -15.44 -18.78
CA LEU A 34 -4.99 -16.88 -18.72
C LEU A 34 -5.92 -17.36 -19.83
N GLN A 35 -5.68 -18.56 -20.33
CA GLN A 35 -6.48 -19.25 -21.35
C GLN A 35 -7.05 -20.58 -20.81
N PRO A 36 -8.21 -21.05 -21.32
CA PRO A 36 -8.85 -22.27 -20.84
C PRO A 36 -7.99 -23.53 -20.83
N ASP A 37 -7.10 -23.65 -21.80
CA ASP A 37 -6.25 -24.84 -21.96
C ASP A 37 -4.94 -24.74 -21.14
N ASP A 38 -4.75 -23.67 -20.37
CA ASP A 38 -3.50 -23.43 -19.65
C ASP A 38 -3.29 -24.38 -18.47
N THR A 39 -2.03 -24.79 -18.33
CA THR A 39 -1.44 -25.38 -17.12
C THR A 39 -0.75 -24.26 -16.35
N VAL A 40 -1.26 -23.88 -15.17
CA VAL A 40 -0.80 -22.69 -14.44
C VAL A 40 -0.09 -23.08 -13.15
N LEU A 41 1.02 -22.42 -12.84
CA LEU A 41 1.63 -22.41 -11.50
C LEU A 41 1.42 -21.05 -10.85
N ILE A 42 0.72 -21.00 -9.71
CA ILE A 42 0.68 -19.82 -8.86
C ILE A 42 1.73 -19.98 -7.76
N ALA A 43 2.79 -19.21 -7.86
CA ALA A 43 3.93 -19.23 -6.94
C ALA A 43 3.84 -18.08 -5.94
N GLY A 44 3.76 -18.42 -4.66
CA GLY A 44 3.75 -17.50 -3.54
C GLY A 44 2.35 -17.08 -3.10
N PRO A 45 2.24 -16.24 -2.06
CA PRO A 45 0.96 -15.93 -1.43
C PRO A 45 0.05 -15.07 -2.31
N HIS A 46 -1.09 -15.64 -2.71
CA HIS A 46 -2.16 -14.94 -3.43
C HIS A 46 -3.47 -15.15 -2.69
N ALA A 47 -4.33 -14.13 -2.66
CA ALA A 47 -5.63 -14.23 -1.99
C ALA A 47 -6.47 -15.38 -2.54
N ALA A 48 -7.24 -16.05 -1.68
CA ALA A 48 -8.04 -17.22 -2.04
C ALA A 48 -9.02 -16.94 -3.18
N ASP A 49 -9.62 -15.74 -3.23
CA ASP A 49 -10.53 -15.36 -4.32
C ASP A 49 -9.82 -15.23 -5.67
N LEU A 50 -8.56 -14.79 -5.68
CA LEU A 50 -7.73 -14.70 -6.89
C LEU A 50 -7.37 -16.10 -7.41
N ILE A 51 -7.00 -17.00 -6.49
CA ILE A 51 -6.71 -18.40 -6.80
C ILE A 51 -7.96 -19.10 -7.35
N ARG A 52 -9.12 -18.90 -6.71
CA ARG A 52 -10.40 -19.45 -7.16
C ARG A 52 -10.75 -18.96 -8.56
N ALA A 53 -10.59 -17.66 -8.82
CA ALA A 53 -10.85 -17.08 -10.14
C ALA A 53 -9.96 -17.69 -11.22
N ALA A 54 -8.66 -17.89 -10.94
CA ALA A 54 -7.73 -18.53 -11.86
C ALA A 54 -8.11 -20.00 -12.11
N ALA A 55 -8.38 -20.77 -11.05
CA ALA A 55 -8.75 -22.19 -11.15
C ALA A 55 -10.06 -22.43 -11.92
N ALA A 56 -10.99 -21.48 -11.88
CA ALA A 56 -12.21 -21.54 -12.67
C ALA A 56 -12.00 -21.27 -14.17
N GLN A 57 -10.88 -20.65 -14.56
CA GLN A 57 -10.61 -20.22 -15.93
C GLN A 57 -9.76 -21.22 -16.72
N VAL A 58 -8.98 -22.09 -16.08
CA VAL A 58 -7.92 -22.86 -16.74
C VAL A 58 -8.06 -24.37 -16.54
N THR A 59 -7.24 -25.16 -17.26
CA THR A 59 -7.31 -26.62 -17.23
C THR A 59 -6.78 -27.20 -15.93
N SER A 60 -5.69 -26.65 -15.39
CA SER A 60 -5.16 -27.03 -14.09
C SER A 60 -4.35 -25.92 -13.43
N VAL A 61 -4.42 -25.84 -12.10
CA VAL A 61 -3.68 -24.87 -11.29
C VAL A 61 -2.91 -25.60 -10.20
N ASP A 62 -1.59 -25.52 -10.29
CA ASP A 62 -0.69 -25.91 -9.21
C ASP A 62 -0.35 -24.68 -8.36
N LEU A 63 -0.24 -24.87 -7.05
CA LEU A 63 0.14 -23.83 -6.10
C LEU A 63 1.49 -24.16 -5.47
N LEU A 64 2.38 -23.17 -5.36
CA LEU A 64 3.60 -23.25 -4.56
C LEU A 64 3.54 -22.23 -3.43
N LEU A 65 3.47 -22.70 -2.19
CA LEU A 65 3.28 -21.87 -0.99
C LEU A 65 4.28 -22.28 0.07
N ARG A 66 4.77 -21.33 0.87
CA ARG A 66 5.65 -21.65 2.00
C ARG A 66 4.90 -22.00 3.29
N SER A 67 3.65 -21.54 3.46
CA SER A 67 2.85 -21.78 4.65
C SER A 67 2.15 -23.15 4.60
N ALA A 68 2.29 -23.93 5.67
CA ALA A 68 1.55 -25.19 5.83
C ALA A 68 0.05 -24.99 6.07
N PRO A 69 -0.42 -24.15 7.01
CA PRO A 69 -1.86 -23.94 7.20
C PRO A 69 -2.54 -23.37 5.95
N ASP A 70 -1.89 -22.45 5.22
CA ASP A 70 -2.47 -21.90 3.98
C ASP A 70 -2.56 -22.96 2.88
N ALA A 71 -1.56 -23.86 2.82
CA ALA A 71 -1.58 -24.96 1.85
C ALA A 71 -2.70 -25.97 2.13
N GLU A 72 -2.99 -26.25 3.39
CA GLU A 72 -4.13 -27.10 3.77
C GLU A 72 -5.46 -26.43 3.40
N GLU A 73 -5.63 -25.16 3.76
CA GLU A 73 -6.85 -24.38 3.43
C GLU A 73 -7.07 -24.28 1.91
N LEU A 74 -6.02 -24.00 1.14
CA LEU A 74 -6.12 -23.87 -0.32
C LEU A 74 -6.25 -25.22 -1.02
N ALA A 75 -5.75 -26.31 -0.44
CA ALA A 75 -6.00 -27.66 -0.96
C ALA A 75 -7.50 -28.03 -0.82
N GLU A 76 -8.12 -27.69 0.30
CA GLU A 76 -9.58 -27.86 0.47
C GLU A 76 -10.36 -27.01 -0.53
N LEU A 77 -9.93 -25.75 -0.73
CA LEU A 77 -10.53 -24.82 -1.70
C LEU A 77 -10.52 -25.37 -3.14
N LEU A 78 -9.45 -26.08 -3.50
CA LEU A 78 -9.19 -26.59 -4.85
C LEU A 78 -9.61 -28.05 -5.05
N THR A 79 -10.38 -28.65 -4.13
CA THR A 79 -10.79 -30.07 -4.20
C THR A 79 -11.43 -30.45 -5.55
N ASP A 80 -12.18 -29.54 -6.17
CA ASP A 80 -12.85 -29.76 -7.45
C ASP A 80 -12.02 -29.33 -8.68
N ALA A 81 -10.89 -28.67 -8.46
CA ALA A 81 -9.99 -28.22 -9.52
C ALA A 81 -8.89 -29.27 -9.78
N LYS A 82 -8.40 -29.34 -11.01
CA LYS A 82 -7.21 -30.15 -11.32
C LYS A 82 -5.97 -29.39 -10.87
N GLY A 83 -5.11 -30.04 -10.10
CA GLY A 83 -3.82 -29.51 -9.70
C GLY A 83 -3.36 -30.02 -8.35
N GLN A 84 -2.22 -29.50 -7.88
CA GLN A 84 -1.60 -29.87 -6.62
C GLN A 84 -1.15 -28.64 -5.83
N VAL A 85 -1.20 -28.76 -4.51
CA VAL A 85 -0.65 -27.75 -3.60
C VAL A 85 0.68 -28.23 -3.05
N PHE A 86 1.75 -27.54 -3.47
CA PHE A 86 3.11 -27.76 -3.01
C PHE A 86 3.42 -26.81 -1.86
N CYS A 87 3.54 -27.35 -0.66
CA CYS A 87 3.97 -26.60 0.52
C CYS A 87 5.47 -26.75 0.78
N GLY A 88 6.22 -25.65 0.65
CA GLY A 88 7.66 -25.54 0.90
C GLY A 88 8.31 -24.38 0.12
N SER A 89 9.64 -24.38 0.05
CA SER A 89 10.42 -23.31 -0.58
C SER A 89 10.76 -23.60 -2.05
N LEU A 90 10.91 -22.56 -2.86
CA LEU A 90 11.18 -22.67 -4.30
C LEU A 90 12.52 -23.38 -4.61
N ASP A 91 13.53 -23.24 -3.75
CA ASP A 91 14.81 -23.94 -3.92
C ASP A 91 14.66 -25.48 -3.89
N ARG A 92 13.65 -25.96 -3.16
CA ARG A 92 13.31 -27.38 -3.00
C ARG A 92 12.21 -27.86 -3.95
N PHE A 93 11.61 -26.94 -4.70
CA PHE A 93 10.57 -27.27 -5.68
C PHE A 93 11.15 -28.02 -6.88
N THR A 94 10.82 -29.31 -6.93
CA THR A 94 11.20 -30.24 -8.00
C THR A 94 9.94 -30.95 -8.49
N LEU A 95 9.81 -31.09 -9.81
CA LEU A 95 8.75 -31.88 -10.44
C LEU A 95 9.38 -33.19 -10.89
N ASP A 96 8.69 -34.30 -10.60
CA ASP A 96 9.12 -35.63 -11.04
C ASP A 96 9.13 -35.71 -12.57
N ALA A 97 10.09 -36.44 -13.13
CA ALA A 97 10.27 -36.64 -14.58
C ALA A 97 9.08 -37.30 -15.30
N ALA A 98 8.05 -37.76 -14.58
CA ALA A 98 6.82 -38.34 -15.14
C ALA A 98 5.74 -37.28 -15.44
N SER A 99 5.83 -36.10 -14.83
CA SER A 99 5.04 -34.92 -15.18
C SER A 99 5.87 -34.13 -16.19
N ASP A 100 5.29 -33.58 -17.25
CA ASP A 100 6.02 -32.76 -18.26
C ASP A 100 6.67 -31.48 -17.68
N GLY A 101 6.63 -31.30 -16.35
CA GLY A 101 7.57 -30.49 -15.55
C GLY A 101 7.50 -28.98 -15.78
N THR A 102 6.56 -28.54 -16.60
CA THR A 102 6.51 -27.21 -17.19
C THR A 102 5.07 -26.69 -17.31
N TYR A 103 4.94 -25.37 -17.22
CA TYR A 103 3.68 -24.64 -17.18
C TYR A 103 3.55 -23.70 -18.38
N ASP A 104 2.32 -23.49 -18.84
CA ASP A 104 1.98 -22.49 -19.86
C ASP A 104 2.04 -21.07 -19.28
N VAL A 105 1.70 -20.94 -17.99
CA VAL A 105 1.72 -19.65 -17.26
C VAL A 105 2.28 -19.86 -15.85
N ILE A 106 3.16 -18.96 -15.43
CA ILE A 106 3.58 -18.83 -14.03
C ILE A 106 3.14 -17.47 -13.50
N VAL A 107 2.51 -17.48 -12.32
CA VAL A 107 1.98 -16.29 -11.64
C VAL A 107 2.68 -16.11 -10.30
N ALA A 108 3.43 -15.02 -10.16
CA ALA A 108 4.14 -14.63 -8.94
C ALA A 108 3.89 -13.15 -8.63
N LEU A 109 2.62 -12.74 -8.50
CA LEU A 109 2.23 -11.34 -8.31
C LEU A 109 2.59 -10.77 -6.93
N ASP A 110 2.85 -11.61 -5.94
CA ASP A 110 3.37 -11.19 -4.62
C ASP A 110 4.90 -10.98 -4.60
N GLY A 111 5.56 -11.26 -5.73
CA GLY A 111 7.00 -11.18 -5.90
C GLY A 111 7.73 -12.49 -5.60
N LEU A 112 9.06 -12.43 -5.63
CA LEU A 112 9.90 -13.61 -5.40
C LEU A 112 10.32 -13.74 -3.93
N GLU A 113 10.06 -12.72 -3.12
CA GLU A 113 10.56 -12.56 -1.75
C GLU A 113 9.95 -13.59 -0.82
N ARG A 114 8.70 -13.96 -1.08
CA ARG A 114 7.93 -14.89 -0.25
C ARG A 114 7.86 -16.30 -0.84
N LEU A 115 8.83 -16.64 -1.69
CA LEU A 115 9.04 -17.99 -2.23
C LEU A 115 10.12 -18.77 -1.47
N VAL A 116 10.71 -18.17 -0.45
CA VAL A 116 11.72 -18.78 0.43
C VAL A 116 11.21 -18.88 1.86
N GLY A 117 11.81 -19.78 2.63
CA GLY A 117 11.49 -20.03 4.04
C GLY A 117 12.72 -19.90 4.95
N PRO A 118 12.55 -20.10 6.26
CA PRO A 118 13.64 -19.97 7.24
C PRO A 118 14.77 -20.99 7.03
N ASP A 119 14.49 -22.11 6.37
CA ASP A 119 15.47 -23.17 6.08
C ASP A 119 16.12 -23.05 4.69
N THR A 120 15.87 -21.95 3.96
CA THR A 120 16.52 -21.68 2.68
C THR A 120 17.94 -21.16 2.95
N ALA A 121 18.96 -21.88 2.50
CA ALA A 121 20.35 -21.58 2.85
C ALA A 121 20.90 -20.32 2.18
N SER A 122 20.84 -20.28 0.84
CA SER A 122 21.22 -19.13 0.02
C SER A 122 20.52 -19.27 -1.33
N PHE A 123 19.57 -18.38 -1.63
CA PHE A 123 18.80 -18.46 -2.88
C PHE A 123 18.52 -17.05 -3.45
N PRO A 124 19.49 -16.48 -4.18
CA PRO A 124 19.43 -15.10 -4.67
C PRO A 124 18.22 -14.83 -5.56
N TRP A 125 17.80 -13.57 -5.64
CA TRP A 125 16.67 -13.13 -6.47
C TRP A 125 16.77 -13.59 -7.93
N ALA A 126 17.96 -13.49 -8.53
CA ALA A 126 18.17 -13.91 -9.92
C ALA A 126 18.01 -15.42 -10.10
N GLU A 127 18.49 -16.22 -9.14
CA GLU A 127 18.35 -17.68 -9.17
C GLU A 127 16.88 -18.10 -9.01
N ALA A 128 16.11 -17.39 -8.16
CA ALA A 128 14.68 -17.60 -8.04
C ALA A 128 13.93 -17.31 -9.36
N LEU A 129 14.30 -16.23 -10.06
CA LEU A 129 13.73 -15.89 -11.36
C LEU A 129 14.06 -16.96 -12.40
N ASP A 130 15.33 -17.37 -12.48
CA ASP A 130 15.78 -18.39 -13.43
C ASP A 130 15.11 -19.73 -13.14
N ARG A 131 14.94 -20.11 -11.88
CA ARG A 131 14.23 -21.33 -11.49
C ARG A 131 12.77 -21.32 -11.95
N LEU A 132 12.07 -20.19 -11.87
CA LEU A 132 10.71 -20.09 -12.43
C LEU A 132 10.73 -20.18 -13.95
N ARG A 133 11.68 -19.52 -14.63
CA ARG A 133 11.81 -19.55 -16.09
C ARG A 133 12.07 -20.95 -16.63
N GLU A 134 12.89 -21.74 -15.94
CA GLU A 134 13.14 -23.15 -16.28
C GLU A 134 11.86 -24.02 -16.23
N ARG A 135 10.82 -23.56 -15.54
CA ARG A 135 9.51 -24.22 -15.46
C ARG A 135 8.50 -23.70 -16.47
N LEU A 136 8.84 -22.69 -17.27
CA LEU A 136 7.97 -22.26 -18.36
C LEU A 136 8.17 -23.17 -19.57
N ARG A 137 7.06 -23.52 -20.21
CA ARG A 137 7.12 -24.10 -21.56
C ARG A 137 7.71 -23.09 -22.54
N PRO A 138 8.27 -23.54 -23.68
CA PRO A 138 8.65 -22.63 -24.76
C PRO A 138 7.46 -21.75 -25.18
N GLY A 139 7.62 -20.43 -25.11
CA GLY A 139 6.54 -19.46 -25.36
C GLY A 139 5.55 -19.29 -24.20
N GLY A 140 5.84 -19.86 -23.03
CA GLY A 140 5.06 -19.67 -21.82
C GLY A 140 5.08 -18.24 -21.30
N ARG A 141 4.12 -17.92 -20.44
CA ARG A 141 3.88 -16.58 -19.90
C ARG A 141 4.34 -16.46 -18.45
N LEU A 142 4.98 -15.35 -18.11
CA LEU A 142 5.35 -15.03 -16.73
C LEU A 142 4.67 -13.74 -16.29
N LEU A 143 3.90 -13.82 -15.20
CA LEU A 143 3.31 -12.68 -14.52
C LEU A 143 4.05 -12.50 -13.19
N LEU A 144 4.76 -11.38 -13.02
CA LEU A 144 5.59 -11.12 -11.86
C LEU A 144 5.23 -9.78 -11.22
N GLY A 145 5.02 -9.77 -9.90
CA GLY A 145 4.91 -8.54 -9.12
C GLY A 145 6.25 -8.14 -8.51
N ALA A 146 6.45 -6.84 -8.32
CA ALA A 146 7.56 -6.33 -7.53
C ALA A 146 7.11 -5.11 -6.73
N THR A 147 7.40 -5.12 -5.42
CA THR A 147 7.17 -3.96 -4.58
C THR A 147 8.25 -2.91 -4.86
N ASN A 148 7.85 -1.64 -4.93
CA ASN A 148 8.79 -0.55 -5.05
C ASN A 148 9.34 -0.17 -3.68
N SER A 149 10.61 -0.48 -3.43
CA SER A 149 11.29 -0.11 -2.19
C SER A 149 11.42 1.41 -2.01
N PHE A 150 11.20 2.21 -3.06
CA PHE A 150 11.20 3.68 -3.04
C PHE A 150 9.91 4.26 -3.66
N GLY A 151 8.76 3.69 -3.33
CA GLY A 151 7.44 4.16 -3.78
C GLY A 151 6.91 5.39 -3.03
N PHE A 152 5.73 5.87 -3.45
CA PHE A 152 5.02 7.00 -2.85
C PHE A 152 4.82 6.87 -1.34
N GLU A 153 4.72 5.65 -0.80
CA GLU A 153 4.58 5.40 0.63
C GLU A 153 5.69 6.09 1.43
N ARG A 154 6.93 6.09 0.92
CA ARG A 154 8.06 6.74 1.60
C ARG A 154 7.94 8.27 1.67
N LEU A 155 7.19 8.87 0.76
CA LEU A 155 6.97 10.32 0.70
C LEU A 155 5.75 10.74 1.53
N ILE A 156 4.75 9.87 1.61
CA ILE A 156 3.47 10.14 2.26
C ILE A 156 3.55 9.82 3.75
N GLN A 157 4.00 8.62 4.10
CA GLN A 157 4.06 8.14 5.47
C GLN A 157 5.26 7.20 5.59
N PRO A 158 6.45 7.71 5.93
CA PRO A 158 7.62 6.88 6.15
C PRO A 158 7.33 5.98 7.35
N ASP A 159 6.90 4.75 7.07
CA ASP A 159 6.71 3.73 8.08
C ASP A 159 8.09 3.35 8.64
N ILE A 160 8.39 3.85 9.84
CA ILE A 160 9.63 3.52 10.56
C ILE A 160 9.72 2.00 10.80
N THR A 161 8.58 1.30 10.89
CA THR A 161 8.54 -0.16 11.04
C THR A 161 8.74 -0.89 9.71
N ALA A 162 8.46 -0.26 8.56
CA ALA A 162 8.81 -0.83 7.25
C ALA A 162 10.34 -0.87 7.00
N ALA A 163 11.13 -0.19 7.84
CA ALA A 163 12.59 -0.30 7.84
C ALA A 163 13.12 -1.40 8.78
N LEU A 164 12.27 -2.01 9.60
CA LEU A 164 12.64 -3.13 10.47
C LEU A 164 12.29 -4.44 9.76
N PRO A 165 13.20 -5.44 9.74
CA PRO A 165 12.85 -6.77 9.25
C PRO A 165 11.63 -7.31 10.01
N ARG A 166 10.59 -7.73 9.29
CA ARG A 166 9.39 -8.35 9.86
C ARG A 166 9.55 -9.87 9.91
N ASP A 167 8.69 -10.53 10.69
CA ASP A 167 8.71 -11.99 10.84
C ASP A 167 8.41 -12.75 9.53
N GLU A 168 7.97 -12.03 8.49
CA GLU A 168 7.76 -12.53 7.14
C GLU A 168 8.97 -12.41 6.21
N ASP A 169 9.92 -11.52 6.56
CA ASP A 169 11.05 -11.08 5.75
C ASP A 169 12.28 -11.98 5.98
N TRP A 170 12.14 -13.26 5.61
CA TRP A 170 13.23 -14.21 5.70
C TRP A 170 14.30 -13.93 4.64
N GLY A 171 15.52 -13.69 5.09
CA GLY A 171 16.64 -13.30 4.23
C GLY A 171 17.04 -14.42 3.26
N ARG A 172 17.16 -14.07 1.98
CA ARG A 172 17.58 -15.00 0.91
C ARG A 172 19.08 -15.30 0.91
N ALA A 173 19.89 -14.27 1.11
CA ALA A 173 21.34 -14.30 1.31
C ALA A 173 21.80 -12.92 1.81
N VAL A 174 22.87 -12.86 2.61
CA VAL A 174 23.37 -11.60 3.23
C VAL A 174 23.82 -10.56 2.20
N GLU A 175 24.30 -11.01 1.05
CA GLU A 175 24.81 -10.14 -0.03
C GLU A 175 23.79 -9.94 -1.16
N ASP A 176 22.66 -10.65 -1.14
CA ASP A 176 21.65 -10.51 -2.18
C ASP A 176 20.91 -9.17 -2.03
N ARG A 177 20.89 -8.42 -3.13
CA ARG A 177 20.09 -7.22 -3.27
C ARG A 177 19.19 -7.44 -4.46
N ALA A 178 17.95 -7.86 -4.19
CA ALA A 178 16.89 -7.83 -5.18
C ALA A 178 16.93 -6.49 -5.92
N PRO A 179 16.77 -6.46 -7.26
CA PRO A 179 16.94 -5.23 -8.03
C PRO A 179 16.04 -4.13 -7.47
N ALA A 180 16.67 -3.04 -6.99
CA ALA A 180 15.97 -1.95 -6.35
C ALA A 180 15.49 -0.95 -7.41
N GLY A 181 14.18 -0.90 -7.63
CA GLY A 181 13.54 0.03 -8.56
C GLY A 181 13.37 -0.52 -9.97
N LEU A 182 12.65 0.24 -10.80
CA LEU A 182 12.16 -0.24 -12.09
C LEU A 182 13.26 -0.54 -13.10
N LYS A 183 14.26 0.34 -13.25
CA LYS A 183 15.31 0.17 -14.26
C LYS A 183 16.16 -1.09 -14.00
N PRO A 184 16.67 -1.33 -12.78
CA PRO A 184 17.35 -2.59 -12.46
C PRO A 184 16.46 -3.82 -12.66
N LEU A 185 15.17 -3.77 -12.26
CA LEU A 185 14.22 -4.88 -12.46
C LEU A 185 14.03 -5.21 -13.94
N ARG A 186 13.76 -4.20 -14.78
CA ARG A 186 13.62 -4.39 -16.24
C ARG A 186 14.91 -4.95 -16.86
N SER A 187 16.06 -4.48 -16.40
CA SER A 187 17.35 -5.01 -16.85
C SER A 187 17.57 -6.47 -16.44
N ALA A 188 17.06 -6.89 -15.28
CA ALA A 188 17.16 -8.28 -14.83
C ALA A 188 16.19 -9.20 -15.57
N LEU A 189 15.01 -8.70 -15.95
CA LEU A 189 14.05 -9.43 -16.77
C LEU A 189 14.53 -9.57 -18.23
N ASN A 190 15.22 -8.58 -18.79
CA ASN A 190 15.91 -8.65 -20.08
C ASN A 190 15.16 -9.39 -21.20
N THR A 191 13.93 -8.97 -21.50
CA THR A 191 13.11 -9.57 -22.58
C THR A 191 12.43 -8.49 -23.42
N SER A 192 12.22 -8.79 -24.71
CA SER A 192 11.67 -7.85 -25.69
C SER A 192 10.15 -7.74 -25.68
N ASP A 193 9.46 -8.75 -25.14
CA ASP A 193 8.01 -8.87 -25.02
C ASP A 193 7.50 -8.46 -23.63
N LEU A 194 8.26 -7.63 -22.92
CA LEU A 194 7.94 -7.17 -21.57
C LEU A 194 6.91 -6.03 -21.62
N GLN A 195 5.71 -6.28 -21.10
CA GLN A 195 4.77 -5.24 -20.71
C GLN A 195 4.92 -4.93 -19.21
N THR A 196 4.82 -3.65 -18.84
CA THR A 196 4.96 -3.21 -17.45
C THR A 196 3.81 -2.31 -17.05
N PHE A 197 3.30 -2.53 -15.85
CA PHE A 197 2.24 -1.73 -15.25
C PHE A 197 2.71 -1.12 -13.94
N ALA A 198 2.36 0.14 -13.70
CA ALA A 198 2.38 0.75 -12.39
C ALA A 198 1.12 0.33 -11.62
N VAL A 199 1.29 -0.19 -10.40
CA VAL A 199 0.21 -0.76 -9.58
C VAL A 199 -0.07 0.13 -8.38
N PHE A 200 -1.34 0.43 -8.12
CA PHE A 200 -1.79 1.27 -7.01
C PHE A 200 -2.97 0.64 -6.27
N PRO A 201 -3.10 0.87 -4.95
CA PRO A 201 -2.10 1.48 -4.07
C PRO A 201 -1.03 0.50 -3.56
N SER A 202 -1.09 -0.80 -3.87
CA SER A 202 -0.03 -1.79 -3.57
C SER A 202 -0.27 -3.14 -4.27
N LEU A 203 0.61 -4.13 -4.07
CA LEU A 203 0.38 -5.51 -4.52
C LEU A 203 -0.71 -6.25 -3.73
N VAL A 204 -0.90 -5.93 -2.44
CA VAL A 204 -1.88 -6.59 -1.56
C VAL A 204 -3.28 -5.99 -1.69
N GLN A 205 -3.36 -4.79 -2.23
CA GLN A 205 -4.59 -4.09 -2.57
C GLN A 205 -4.33 -3.43 -3.92
N ALA A 206 -4.27 -4.24 -4.98
CA ALA A 206 -4.06 -3.76 -6.33
C ALA A 206 -5.39 -3.32 -6.93
N ASP A 207 -5.79 -2.08 -6.65
CA ASP A 207 -7.06 -1.50 -7.11
C ASP A 207 -7.00 -1.14 -8.59
N VAL A 208 -5.84 -0.65 -9.05
CA VAL A 208 -5.60 -0.29 -10.44
C VAL A 208 -4.17 -0.61 -10.87
N ALA A 209 -4.00 -1.08 -12.10
CA ALA A 209 -2.71 -1.21 -12.76
C ALA A 209 -2.76 -0.57 -14.15
N VAL A 210 -1.80 0.30 -14.47
CA VAL A 210 -1.79 1.10 -15.72
C VAL A 210 -0.42 1.11 -16.39
N SER A 211 -0.40 1.10 -17.71
CA SER A 211 0.84 1.17 -18.51
C SER A 211 1.41 2.60 -18.62
N SER A 212 0.61 3.62 -18.34
CA SER A 212 1.03 5.02 -18.20
C SER A 212 0.30 5.68 -17.02
N VAL A 213 0.94 6.64 -16.36
CA VAL A 213 0.37 7.36 -15.21
C VAL A 213 0.25 8.85 -15.56
N ASP A 214 -0.66 9.15 -16.48
CA ASP A 214 -0.96 10.48 -17.00
C ASP A 214 -2.48 10.70 -17.10
N GLY A 215 -2.90 11.97 -17.30
CA GLY A 215 -4.31 12.33 -17.46
C GLY A 215 -5.23 11.72 -16.38
N PHE A 216 -6.27 11.01 -16.80
CA PHE A 216 -7.20 10.36 -15.87
C PHE A 216 -6.59 9.16 -15.14
N ALA A 217 -5.61 8.45 -15.73
CA ALA A 217 -4.93 7.36 -15.03
C ALA A 217 -4.18 7.87 -13.79
N ALA A 218 -3.58 9.06 -13.87
CA ALA A 218 -2.99 9.73 -12.72
C ALA A 218 -4.02 10.08 -11.64
N VAL A 219 -5.23 10.52 -12.02
CA VAL A 219 -6.31 10.80 -11.06
C VAL A 219 -6.78 9.52 -10.37
N VAL A 220 -6.99 8.42 -11.11
CA VAL A 220 -7.37 7.14 -10.51
C VAL A 220 -6.28 6.64 -9.55
N ALA A 221 -5.02 6.69 -9.96
CA ALA A 221 -3.88 6.33 -9.10
C ALA A 221 -3.83 7.20 -7.82
N ALA A 222 -4.01 8.51 -7.95
CA ALA A 222 -4.01 9.44 -6.82
C ALA A 222 -5.16 9.16 -5.84
N ARG A 223 -6.38 8.86 -6.34
CA ARG A 223 -7.52 8.48 -5.52
C ARG A 223 -7.26 7.17 -4.77
N ALA A 224 -6.70 6.17 -5.45
CA ALA A 224 -6.40 4.86 -4.88
C ALA A 224 -5.37 4.97 -3.74
N VAL A 225 -4.31 5.76 -3.94
CA VAL A 225 -3.30 6.05 -2.91
C VAL A 225 -3.90 6.85 -1.75
N ALA A 226 -4.73 7.86 -2.02
CA ALA A 226 -5.38 8.66 -0.98
C ALA A 226 -6.35 7.84 -0.13
N ALA A 227 -7.14 6.95 -0.73
CA ALA A 227 -8.07 6.08 -0.01
C ALA A 227 -7.34 5.11 0.94
N ARG A 228 -6.20 4.55 0.51
CA ARG A 228 -5.38 3.70 1.38
C ARG A 228 -4.77 4.45 2.56
N ASN A 229 -4.45 5.73 2.36
CA ASN A 229 -3.79 6.57 3.35
C ASN A 229 -4.79 7.51 4.04
N GLU A 230 -5.99 7.02 4.32
CA GLU A 230 -6.96 7.70 5.18
C GLU A 230 -6.46 7.69 6.63
N GLY A 231 -5.70 8.72 7.00
CA GLY A 231 -5.11 8.83 8.34
C GLY A 231 -3.96 9.82 8.38
N PRO A 232 -3.20 9.87 9.49
CA PRO A 232 -2.09 10.79 9.65
C PRO A 232 -0.97 10.53 8.63
N VAL A 233 -0.78 11.46 7.72
CA VAL A 233 0.27 11.47 6.70
C VAL A 233 1.11 12.75 6.79
N LEU A 234 2.33 12.69 6.23
CA LEU A 234 3.21 13.86 6.15
C LEU A 234 2.84 14.80 5.02
N MET A 235 2.30 14.25 3.95
CA MET A 235 1.97 14.95 2.71
C MET A 235 0.61 14.47 2.21
N ASP A 236 -0.16 15.35 1.56
CA ASP A 236 -1.43 14.97 0.92
C ASP A 236 -1.16 13.90 -0.17
N PRO A 237 -1.64 12.65 0.02
CA PRO A 237 -1.31 11.54 -0.87
C PRO A 237 -1.80 11.79 -2.30
N TYR A 238 -2.97 12.42 -2.42
CA TYR A 238 -3.58 12.72 -3.72
C TYR A 238 -2.71 13.70 -4.50
N ARG A 239 -2.24 14.77 -3.84
CA ARG A 239 -1.43 15.82 -4.46
C ARG A 239 -0.04 15.31 -4.85
N VAL A 240 0.61 14.54 -3.98
CA VAL A 240 1.93 13.97 -4.26
C VAL A 240 1.91 13.11 -5.54
N VAL A 241 0.88 12.28 -5.72
CA VAL A 241 0.77 11.44 -6.92
C VAL A 241 0.53 12.28 -8.17
N LEU A 242 -0.37 13.27 -8.13
CA LEU A 242 -0.64 14.14 -9.27
C LEU A 242 0.56 15.01 -9.65
N ASP A 243 1.26 15.59 -8.68
CA ASP A 243 2.47 16.39 -8.92
C ASP A 243 3.59 15.52 -9.53
N ALA A 244 3.75 14.29 -9.04
CA ALA A 244 4.68 13.33 -9.63
C ALA A 244 4.27 12.90 -11.05
N ALA A 245 2.97 12.77 -11.33
CA ALA A 245 2.48 12.45 -12.67
C ALA A 245 2.76 13.60 -13.65
N ALA A 246 2.48 14.85 -13.24
CA ALA A 246 2.82 16.04 -14.00
C ALA A 246 4.33 16.18 -14.26
N ALA A 247 5.17 15.69 -13.34
CA ALA A 247 6.63 15.63 -13.49
C ALA A 247 7.13 14.41 -14.30
N GLY A 248 6.25 13.50 -14.74
CA GLY A 248 6.64 12.28 -15.44
C GLY A 248 7.32 11.23 -14.56
N LEU A 249 7.16 11.31 -13.23
CA LEU A 249 7.80 10.44 -12.25
C LEU A 249 6.85 9.41 -11.63
N ALA A 250 5.52 9.56 -11.78
CA ALA A 250 4.56 8.72 -11.07
C ALA A 250 4.65 7.23 -11.39
N PHE A 251 5.06 6.86 -12.61
CA PHE A 251 5.26 5.45 -12.97
C PHE A 251 6.44 4.83 -12.20
N GLU A 252 7.55 5.57 -12.05
CA GLU A 252 8.76 5.15 -11.32
C GLU A 252 8.57 5.19 -9.79
N LEU A 253 7.63 6.02 -9.32
CA LEU A 253 7.27 6.15 -7.90
C LEU A 253 6.06 5.30 -7.49
N ALA A 254 5.47 4.55 -8.43
CA ALA A 254 4.34 3.68 -8.15
C ALA A 254 4.67 2.73 -6.97
N PRO A 255 3.70 2.44 -6.09
CA PRO A 255 3.86 1.49 -4.97
C PRO A 255 4.47 0.15 -5.36
N ALA A 256 4.11 -0.33 -6.54
CA ALA A 256 4.55 -1.60 -7.06
C ALA A 256 4.42 -1.63 -8.60
N TRP A 257 4.96 -2.70 -9.19
CA TRP A 257 4.82 -2.97 -10.61
C TRP A 257 4.36 -4.41 -10.86
N TYR A 258 3.60 -4.57 -11.94
CA TYR A 258 3.42 -5.87 -12.59
C TYR A 258 4.25 -5.90 -13.87
N PHE A 259 4.91 -7.04 -14.07
CA PHE A 259 5.65 -7.39 -15.26
C PHE A 259 4.96 -8.57 -15.93
N VAL A 260 4.63 -8.41 -17.20
CA VAL A 260 3.93 -9.40 -18.00
C VAL A 260 4.85 -9.76 -19.18
N ILE A 261 5.18 -11.03 -19.32
CA ILE A 261 6.06 -11.57 -20.35
C ILE A 261 5.29 -12.63 -21.12
N GLY A 262 5.32 -12.58 -22.45
CA GLY A 262 4.67 -13.55 -23.33
C GLY A 262 3.14 -13.40 -23.45
N ALA A 263 2.53 -12.39 -22.83
CA ALA A 263 1.09 -12.10 -22.92
C ALA A 263 0.84 -10.63 -23.25
N ASP A 264 -0.28 -10.37 -23.92
CA ASP A 264 -0.79 -9.01 -24.13
C ASP A 264 -1.93 -8.76 -23.14
N ALA A 265 -1.78 -7.73 -22.31
CA ALA A 265 -2.80 -7.31 -21.36
C ALA A 265 -3.28 -5.88 -21.70
N PRO A 266 -4.57 -5.57 -21.48
CA PRO A 266 -5.08 -4.21 -21.65
C PRO A 266 -4.24 -3.18 -20.89
N ALA A 267 -4.03 -2.00 -21.47
CA ALA A 267 -3.24 -0.90 -20.90
C ALA A 267 -3.73 -0.43 -19.51
N VAL A 268 -4.99 -0.72 -19.18
CA VAL A 268 -5.65 -0.36 -17.92
C VAL A 268 -6.35 -1.59 -17.35
N LEU A 269 -6.07 -1.88 -16.08
CA LEU A 269 -6.63 -3.01 -15.35
C LEU A 269 -7.17 -2.53 -14.00
N PRO A 270 -8.45 -2.79 -13.65
CA PRO A 270 -9.49 -3.38 -14.50
C PRO A 270 -9.96 -2.44 -15.62
N ALA A 271 -10.54 -3.01 -16.68
CA ALA A 271 -11.11 -2.23 -17.77
C ALA A 271 -12.25 -1.31 -17.28
N GLY A 272 -12.33 -0.09 -17.83
CA GLY A 272 -13.36 0.90 -17.49
C GLY A 272 -13.12 1.69 -16.20
N VAL A 273 -12.07 1.40 -15.43
CA VAL A 273 -11.75 2.17 -14.21
C VAL A 273 -11.19 3.56 -14.52
N VAL A 274 -10.47 3.69 -15.64
CA VAL A 274 -9.98 4.98 -16.16
C VAL A 274 -10.99 5.48 -17.21
N PRO A 275 -11.57 6.68 -17.04
CA PRO A 275 -12.44 7.28 -18.02
C PRO A 275 -11.75 7.45 -19.37
N GLU A 276 -12.48 7.12 -20.43
CA GLU A 276 -12.09 7.42 -21.80
C GLU A 276 -12.51 8.84 -22.20
N GLY A 277 -11.97 9.35 -23.31
CA GLY A 277 -12.32 10.64 -23.91
C GLY A 277 -11.46 11.82 -23.44
N GLU A 278 -11.73 13.00 -24.00
CA GLU A 278 -11.00 14.23 -23.71
C GLU A 278 -11.53 14.91 -22.42
N GLY A 279 -10.82 15.97 -22.02
CA GLY A 279 -11.13 16.80 -20.86
C GLY A 279 -10.13 16.67 -19.71
N VAL A 280 -10.45 17.36 -18.62
CA VAL A 280 -9.69 17.35 -17.36
C VAL A 280 -10.64 17.21 -16.18
N LEU A 281 -10.13 16.77 -15.03
CA LEU A 281 -10.93 16.79 -13.80
C LEU A 281 -11.26 18.24 -13.43
N LEU A 282 -12.54 18.52 -13.19
CA LEU A 282 -13.02 19.86 -12.88
C LEU A 282 -12.34 20.44 -11.63
N GLU A 283 -12.11 19.63 -10.60
CA GLU A 283 -11.32 20.03 -9.43
C GLU A 283 -9.92 20.54 -9.82
N GLU A 284 -9.18 19.81 -10.64
CA GLU A 284 -7.82 20.22 -11.05
C GLU A 284 -7.83 21.50 -11.88
N HIS A 285 -8.83 21.65 -12.74
CA HIS A 285 -9.04 22.87 -13.52
C HIS A 285 -9.31 24.08 -12.62
N LEU A 286 -10.23 23.95 -11.66
CA LEU A 286 -10.57 25.02 -10.72
C LEU A 286 -9.41 25.34 -9.78
N LEU A 287 -8.64 24.35 -9.34
CA LEU A 287 -7.44 24.57 -8.52
C LEU A 287 -6.34 25.30 -9.27
N MET A 288 -6.16 25.02 -10.56
CA MET A 288 -5.23 25.76 -11.39
C MET A 288 -5.67 27.23 -11.53
N ALA A 289 -6.96 27.48 -11.75
CA ALA A 289 -7.50 28.83 -11.80
C ALA A 289 -7.29 29.59 -10.48
N LEU A 290 -7.49 28.93 -9.33
CA LEU A 290 -7.18 29.50 -8.01
C LEU A 290 -5.69 29.83 -7.85
N ARG A 291 -4.80 28.90 -8.23
CA ARG A 291 -3.34 29.05 -8.13
C ARG A 291 -2.82 30.25 -8.92
N CYS A 292 -3.40 30.50 -10.08
CA CYS A 292 -3.01 31.60 -10.98
C CYS A 292 -3.81 32.91 -10.76
N ASP A 293 -4.65 32.98 -9.72
CA ASP A 293 -5.56 34.10 -9.46
C ASP A 293 -6.53 34.43 -10.63
N ASP A 294 -6.87 33.43 -11.46
CA ASP A 294 -7.73 33.62 -12.63
C ASP A 294 -9.22 33.64 -12.25
N GLN A 295 -9.65 34.80 -11.75
CA GLN A 295 -11.05 35.02 -11.38
C GLN A 295 -11.99 35.04 -12.59
N ALA A 296 -11.50 35.34 -13.80
CA ALA A 296 -12.33 35.36 -15.00
C ALA A 296 -12.76 33.93 -15.36
N GLU A 297 -11.81 33.00 -15.27
CA GLU A 297 -12.07 31.59 -15.51
C GLU A 297 -13.01 30.99 -14.46
N LEU A 298 -12.82 31.28 -13.17
CA LEU A 298 -13.74 30.83 -12.12
C LEU A 298 -15.17 31.34 -12.35
N ARG A 299 -15.33 32.63 -12.71
CA ARG A 299 -16.64 33.22 -13.02
C ARG A 299 -17.29 32.63 -14.28
N ARG A 300 -16.52 32.00 -15.16
CA ARG A 300 -17.02 31.31 -16.36
C ARG A 300 -17.42 29.88 -16.04
N VAL A 301 -16.54 29.14 -15.36
CA VAL A 301 -16.68 27.69 -15.15
C VAL A 301 -17.69 27.35 -14.08
N ILE A 302 -17.73 28.09 -12.96
CA ILE A 302 -18.62 27.79 -11.84
C ILE A 302 -20.10 27.89 -12.25
N PRO A 303 -20.57 28.97 -12.91
CA PRO A 303 -21.97 29.04 -13.34
C PRO A 303 -22.34 27.97 -14.37
N ALA A 304 -21.43 27.62 -15.28
CA ALA A 304 -21.66 26.58 -16.28
C ALA A 304 -21.77 25.18 -15.63
N TYR A 305 -20.92 24.89 -14.64
CA TYR A 305 -21.01 23.68 -13.84
C TYR A 305 -22.31 23.61 -13.04
N VAL A 306 -22.72 24.70 -12.39
CA VAL A 306 -23.99 24.77 -11.65
C VAL A 306 -25.19 24.59 -12.58
N ALA A 307 -25.15 25.16 -13.78
CA ALA A 307 -26.19 24.94 -14.79
C ALA A 307 -26.28 23.46 -15.21
N TRP A 308 -25.14 22.78 -15.36
CA TRP A 308 -25.10 21.35 -15.65
C TRP A 308 -25.73 20.51 -14.52
N LEU A 309 -25.43 20.82 -13.25
CA LEU A 309 -26.11 20.19 -12.10
C LEU A 309 -27.64 20.37 -12.20
N GLY A 310 -28.10 21.58 -12.57
CA GLY A 310 -29.52 21.87 -12.77
C GLY A 310 -30.21 21.08 -13.89
N THR A 311 -29.45 20.49 -14.82
CA THR A 311 -29.97 19.63 -15.91
C THR A 311 -29.96 18.13 -15.57
N GLY A 312 -29.63 17.77 -14.33
CA GLY A 312 -29.53 16.38 -13.88
C GLY A 312 -28.10 15.87 -13.66
N GLY A 313 -27.09 16.75 -13.70
CA GLY A 313 -25.74 16.44 -13.24
C GLY A 313 -25.72 16.14 -11.73
N ALA A 314 -24.88 15.21 -11.30
CA ALA A 314 -24.87 14.71 -9.92
C ALA A 314 -23.45 14.35 -9.46
N GLY A 315 -22.51 15.30 -9.53
CA GLY A 315 -21.13 15.04 -9.11
C GLY A 315 -20.43 16.31 -8.67
N SER A 316 -19.68 16.22 -7.57
CA SER A 316 -18.81 17.29 -7.07
C SER A 316 -17.65 17.54 -8.03
N PRO A 317 -16.93 18.67 -7.96
CA PRO A 317 -15.80 18.95 -8.84
C PRO A 317 -14.70 17.87 -8.86
N ASP A 318 -14.49 17.17 -7.74
CA ASP A 318 -13.57 16.03 -7.64
C ASP A 318 -14.08 14.76 -8.33
N ASN A 319 -15.29 14.77 -8.91
CA ASN A 319 -16.01 13.66 -9.53
C ASN A 319 -16.57 14.02 -10.92
N VAL A 320 -16.10 15.12 -11.52
CA VAL A 320 -16.63 15.66 -12.78
C VAL A 320 -15.49 15.92 -13.75
N ILE A 321 -15.66 15.53 -15.00
CA ILE A 321 -14.77 15.87 -16.09
C ILE A 321 -15.36 17.04 -16.85
N VAL A 322 -14.53 18.06 -17.10
CA VAL A 322 -14.85 19.19 -17.95
C VAL A 322 -14.07 19.07 -19.26
N ASP A 323 -14.78 19.16 -20.37
CA ASP A 323 -14.21 19.21 -21.72
C ASP A 323 -14.85 20.38 -22.48
N GLY A 324 -14.10 21.49 -22.54
CA GLY A 324 -14.57 22.78 -23.07
C GLY A 324 -15.77 23.32 -22.30
N THR A 325 -16.97 23.14 -22.87
CA THR A 325 -18.26 23.55 -22.28
C THR A 325 -19.12 22.36 -21.86
N SER A 326 -18.63 21.13 -22.03
CA SER A 326 -19.32 19.91 -21.65
C SER A 326 -18.84 19.39 -20.30
N TYR A 327 -19.76 18.76 -19.57
CA TYR A 327 -19.51 18.18 -18.26
C TYR A 327 -20.04 16.74 -18.24
N ARG A 328 -19.25 15.84 -17.68
CA ARG A 328 -19.63 14.43 -17.51
C ARG A 328 -19.15 13.90 -16.17
N LEU A 329 -19.87 12.91 -15.66
CA LEU A 329 -19.56 12.28 -14.40
C LEU A 329 -18.31 11.38 -14.51
N PHE A 330 -17.50 11.36 -13.46
CA PHE A 330 -16.34 10.48 -13.31
C PHE A 330 -16.43 9.64 -12.03
N GLY A 331 -17.31 8.65 -12.08
CA GLY A 331 -17.59 7.73 -10.99
C GLY A 331 -19.09 7.63 -10.76
N GLU A 332 -19.47 7.26 -9.53
CA GLU A 332 -20.87 7.17 -9.13
C GLU A 332 -21.48 8.55 -8.85
N PRO A 333 -22.79 8.72 -9.08
CA PRO A 333 -23.48 9.98 -8.79
C PRO A 333 -23.52 10.22 -7.28
N GLN A 334 -23.45 11.49 -6.89
CA GLN A 334 -23.48 11.95 -5.51
C GLN A 334 -24.80 12.66 -5.25
N GLY A 335 -25.54 12.21 -4.24
CA GLY A 335 -26.82 12.81 -3.83
C GLY A 335 -26.65 14.06 -2.96
N LEU A 336 -25.85 15.02 -3.43
CA LEU A 336 -25.59 16.30 -2.75
C LEU A 336 -26.32 17.43 -3.47
N ASP A 337 -26.65 18.50 -2.74
CA ASP A 337 -27.11 19.74 -3.37
C ASP A 337 -25.94 20.54 -3.97
N VAL A 338 -26.28 21.61 -4.71
CA VAL A 338 -25.30 22.47 -5.38
C VAL A 338 -24.31 23.12 -4.39
N VAL A 339 -24.81 23.55 -3.22
CA VAL A 339 -23.98 24.22 -2.21
C VAL A 339 -23.06 23.20 -1.54
N GLU A 340 -23.54 22.00 -1.26
CA GLU A 340 -22.76 20.88 -0.72
C GLU A 340 -21.64 20.45 -1.68
N HIS A 341 -21.92 20.38 -2.99
CA HIS A 341 -20.90 20.13 -4.01
C HIS A 341 -19.79 21.19 -4.02
N LEU A 342 -20.17 22.48 -3.94
CA LEU A 342 -19.20 23.59 -3.86
C LEU A 342 -18.45 23.60 -2.52
N ALA A 343 -19.11 23.25 -1.42
CA ALA A 343 -18.51 23.16 -0.09
C ALA A 343 -17.45 22.07 0.00
N ARG A 344 -17.72 20.92 -0.62
CA ARG A 344 -16.75 19.83 -0.74
C ARG A 344 -15.49 20.28 -1.48
N PHE A 345 -15.67 20.98 -2.61
CA PHE A 345 -14.53 21.53 -3.35
C PHE A 345 -13.77 22.59 -2.54
N ALA A 346 -14.47 23.53 -1.89
CA ALA A 346 -13.85 24.57 -1.07
C ALA A 346 -12.99 23.98 0.05
N ARG A 347 -13.51 22.96 0.76
CA ARG A 347 -12.78 22.22 1.80
C ARG A 347 -11.51 21.59 1.24
N ARG A 348 -11.61 20.83 0.14
CA ARG A 348 -10.48 20.16 -0.50
C ARG A 348 -9.43 21.14 -1.04
N ALA A 349 -9.87 22.28 -1.58
CA ALA A 349 -8.97 23.34 -2.02
C ALA A 349 -8.13 23.91 -0.88
N LEU A 350 -8.74 24.14 0.29
CA LEU A 350 -8.03 24.61 1.48
C LEU A 350 -7.12 23.51 2.09
N GLU A 351 -7.59 22.27 2.14
CA GLU A 351 -6.81 21.09 2.57
C GLU A 351 -5.58 20.81 1.71
N SER A 352 -5.64 21.18 0.42
CA SER A 352 -4.50 21.09 -0.50
C SER A 352 -3.52 22.25 -0.36
N GLY A 353 -3.82 23.25 0.48
CA GLY A 353 -3.02 24.47 0.59
C GLY A 353 -3.08 25.37 -0.63
N SER A 354 -4.16 25.29 -1.43
CA SER A 354 -4.31 26.12 -2.63
C SER A 354 -4.33 27.61 -2.28
N ARG A 355 -3.65 28.41 -3.10
CA ARG A 355 -3.64 29.86 -2.97
C ARG A 355 -5.05 30.39 -3.19
N GLN A 356 -5.52 31.22 -2.26
CA GLN A 356 -6.82 31.87 -2.38
C GLN A 356 -6.62 33.30 -2.92
N PRO A 357 -7.27 33.68 -4.04
CA PRO A 357 -7.17 35.03 -4.59
C PRO A 357 -7.82 36.09 -3.68
N TRP A 358 -8.53 35.66 -2.63
CA TRP A 358 -9.27 36.54 -1.74
C TRP A 358 -8.84 36.36 -0.28
N PRO A 359 -8.22 37.38 0.34
CA PRO A 359 -7.75 37.31 1.73
C PRO A 359 -8.87 37.07 2.77
N ALA A 360 -10.12 37.40 2.44
CA ALA A 360 -11.28 37.29 3.33
C ALA A 360 -11.99 35.93 3.27
N ALA A 361 -11.54 34.99 2.42
CA ALA A 361 -12.08 33.63 2.34
C ALA A 361 -11.12 32.64 3.03
N ALA A 362 -10.88 32.85 4.33
CA ALA A 362 -9.92 32.08 5.11
C ALA A 362 -10.47 30.72 5.60
N ASP A 363 -11.80 30.50 5.48
CA ASP A 363 -12.49 29.27 5.85
C ASP A 363 -13.31 28.71 4.67
N ALA A 364 -13.66 27.43 4.76
CA ALA A 364 -14.37 26.72 3.70
C ALA A 364 -15.76 27.32 3.42
N HIS A 365 -16.46 27.82 4.44
CA HIS A 365 -17.80 28.39 4.27
C HIS A 365 -17.74 29.68 3.45
N ALA A 366 -16.82 30.58 3.78
CA ALA A 366 -16.61 31.83 3.06
C ALA A 366 -16.20 31.60 1.59
N LEU A 367 -15.34 30.60 1.33
CA LEU A 367 -14.99 30.21 -0.04
C LEU A 367 -16.19 29.63 -0.79
N THR A 368 -16.98 28.78 -0.14
CA THR A 368 -18.22 28.20 -0.69
C THR A 368 -19.21 29.28 -1.07
N ALA A 369 -19.52 30.20 -0.15
CA ALA A 369 -20.44 31.32 -0.38
C ALA A 369 -19.98 32.19 -1.56
N ARG A 370 -18.66 32.40 -1.70
CA ARG A 370 -18.10 33.17 -2.81
C ARG A 370 -18.24 32.45 -4.16
N LEU A 371 -17.98 31.14 -4.21
CA LEU A 371 -18.17 30.33 -5.42
C LEU A 371 -19.67 30.29 -5.79
N ALA A 372 -20.55 30.06 -4.81
CA ALA A 372 -22.00 30.04 -5.00
C ALA A 372 -22.53 31.39 -5.52
N ALA A 373 -22.00 32.51 -5.01
CA ALA A 373 -22.36 33.84 -5.48
C ALA A 373 -22.02 34.08 -6.95
N MET A 374 -20.99 33.42 -7.50
CA MET A 374 -20.68 33.51 -8.94
C MET A 374 -21.81 32.93 -9.80
N ALA A 375 -22.50 31.91 -9.29
CA ALA A 375 -23.66 31.30 -9.91
C ALA A 375 -25.00 31.95 -9.50
N GLY A 376 -24.97 33.08 -8.78
CA GLY A 376 -26.17 33.78 -8.32
C GLY A 376 -26.88 33.11 -7.13
N ILE A 377 -26.22 32.19 -6.43
CA ILE A 377 -26.76 31.48 -5.26
C ILE A 377 -26.33 32.20 -3.98
N THR A 378 -27.29 32.48 -3.10
CA THR A 378 -27.02 33.04 -1.76
C THR A 378 -26.90 31.90 -0.75
N VAL A 379 -25.73 31.78 -0.12
CA VAL A 379 -25.49 30.87 1.01
C VAL A 379 -25.73 31.63 2.31
N PRO A 380 -26.56 31.12 3.23
CA PRO A 380 -26.77 31.77 4.53
C PRO A 380 -25.47 32.01 5.29
N GLU A 381 -25.37 33.14 5.98
CA GLU A 381 -24.26 33.35 6.91
C GLU A 381 -24.32 32.31 8.03
N GLN A 382 -23.18 31.67 8.30
CA GLN A 382 -22.99 30.78 9.44
C GLN A 382 -22.08 31.51 10.44
N GLU A 383 -22.34 31.34 11.73
CA GLU A 383 -21.46 31.90 12.76
C GLU A 383 -20.04 31.33 12.58
N PHE A 384 -19.06 32.21 12.37
CA PHE A 384 -17.66 31.85 12.24
C PHE A 384 -17.16 31.24 13.55
N THR A 385 -16.77 29.96 13.52
CA THR A 385 -16.07 29.31 14.64
C THR A 385 -14.55 29.30 14.38
N PRO A 386 -13.73 30.04 15.17
CA PRO A 386 -12.28 30.17 14.95
C PRO A 386 -11.49 28.84 14.98
N ASN A 387 -12.09 27.77 15.48
CA ASN A 387 -11.47 26.44 15.53
C ASN A 387 -11.47 25.70 14.18
N GLU A 388 -12.09 26.26 13.13
CA GLU A 388 -12.25 25.62 11.82
C GLU A 388 -11.26 26.13 10.76
N VAL A 389 -10.11 26.69 11.15
CA VAL A 389 -9.05 27.02 10.19
C VAL A 389 -8.51 25.73 9.58
N ILE A 390 -8.96 25.44 8.36
CA ILE A 390 -8.51 24.27 7.59
C ILE A 390 -7.04 24.46 7.25
N ARG A 391 -6.21 23.52 7.68
CA ARG A 391 -4.78 23.48 7.39
C ARG A 391 -4.50 22.47 6.29
N PRO A 392 -3.39 22.63 5.55
CA PRO A 392 -2.95 21.60 4.63
C PRO A 392 -2.81 20.25 5.33
N ARG A 393 -3.35 19.15 4.75
CA ARG A 393 -3.49 17.84 5.43
C ARG A 393 -2.21 17.38 6.10
N GLY A 394 -1.09 17.39 5.36
CA GLY A 394 0.21 16.97 5.89
C GLY A 394 0.71 17.79 7.08
N SER A 395 0.44 19.10 7.13
CA SER A 395 0.81 19.94 8.26
C SER A 395 -0.12 19.77 9.46
N ALA A 396 -1.41 19.55 9.23
CA ALA A 396 -2.39 19.30 10.29
C ALA A 396 -2.05 18.01 11.06
N GLU A 397 -1.75 16.95 10.32
CA GLU A 397 -1.48 15.61 10.87
C GLU A 397 -0.11 15.53 11.55
N GLN A 398 0.90 16.23 11.04
CA GLN A 398 2.17 16.42 11.73
C GLN A 398 1.99 17.07 13.10
N LEU A 399 1.19 18.15 13.19
CA LEU A 399 0.94 18.84 14.46
C LEU A 399 0.14 17.97 15.43
N THR A 400 -0.87 17.25 14.95
CA THR A 400 -1.61 16.27 15.77
C THR A 400 -0.68 15.17 16.28
N THR A 401 0.22 14.66 15.43
CA THR A 401 1.20 13.64 15.81
C THR A 401 2.17 14.18 16.85
N VAL A 402 2.69 15.40 16.68
CA VAL A 402 3.56 16.07 17.65
C VAL A 402 2.84 16.25 18.98
N ALA A 403 1.57 16.68 18.98
CA ALA A 403 0.76 16.83 20.18
C ALA A 403 0.58 15.48 20.91
N ARG A 404 0.21 14.42 20.18
CA ARG A 404 0.08 13.07 20.73
C ARG A 404 1.40 12.56 21.32
N LEU A 405 2.51 12.71 20.60
CA LEU A 405 3.84 12.29 21.07
C LEU A 405 4.28 13.10 22.29
N ALA A 406 3.95 14.39 22.36
CA ALA A 406 4.21 15.21 23.53
C ALA A 406 3.41 14.72 24.75
N ASP A 407 2.14 14.35 24.58
CA ASP A 407 1.31 13.78 25.64
C ASP A 407 1.82 12.39 26.09
N GLU A 408 2.19 11.52 25.16
CA GLU A 408 2.79 10.21 25.46
C GLU A 408 4.13 10.36 26.19
N LEU A 409 4.97 11.30 25.77
CA LEU A 409 6.23 11.61 26.43
C LEU A 409 5.99 12.16 27.84
N ALA A 410 5.01 13.05 28.02
CA ALA A 410 4.60 13.56 29.33
C ALA A 410 4.11 12.43 30.24
N HIS A 411 3.30 11.51 29.72
CA HIS A 411 2.80 10.36 30.46
C HIS A 411 3.92 9.36 30.82
N ALA A 412 4.84 9.08 29.88
CA ALA A 412 6.01 8.24 30.13
C ALA A 412 6.95 8.86 31.16
N SER A 413 7.18 10.17 31.09
CA SER A 413 7.98 10.93 32.05
C SER A 413 7.35 10.89 33.45
N ALA A 414 6.03 11.09 33.56
CA ALA A 414 5.30 10.99 34.82
C ALA A 414 5.43 9.59 35.45
N ARG A 415 5.32 8.52 34.65
CA ARG A 415 5.54 7.14 35.12
C ARG A 415 6.98 6.92 35.59
N ALA A 416 7.97 7.43 34.87
CA ALA A 416 9.38 7.33 35.27
C ALA A 416 9.63 7.99 36.63
N ILE A 417 9.08 9.19 36.86
CA ILE A 417 9.16 9.89 38.15
C ILE A 417 8.52 9.07 39.28
N LEU A 418 7.36 8.45 39.04
CA LEU A 418 6.71 7.57 40.02
C LEU A 418 7.55 6.32 40.33
N PHE A 419 8.16 5.71 39.31
CA PHE A 419 9.05 4.57 39.51
C PHE A 419 10.33 4.95 40.27
N GLU A 420 10.94 6.09 39.97
CA GLU A 420 12.08 6.60 40.74
C GLU A 420 11.70 6.88 42.20
N GLY A 421 10.53 7.47 42.43
CA GLY A 421 9.98 7.70 43.77
C GLY A 421 9.77 6.41 44.56
N THR A 422 9.19 5.38 43.94
CA THR A 422 8.98 4.06 44.58
C THR A 422 10.28 3.32 44.82
N VAL A 423 11.23 3.33 43.87
CA VAL A 423 12.57 2.72 44.09
C VAL A 423 13.33 3.44 45.20
N SER A 424 13.28 4.77 45.25
CA SER A 424 13.87 5.57 46.33
C SER A 424 13.22 5.27 47.69
N GLY A 425 11.89 5.14 47.72
CA GLY A 425 11.13 4.72 48.89
C GLY A 425 11.51 3.32 49.38
N ILE A 426 11.61 2.35 48.47
CA ILE A 426 12.07 0.98 48.79
C ILE A 426 13.50 1.01 49.34
N ARG A 427 14.42 1.75 48.72
CA ARG A 427 15.82 1.89 49.20
C ARG A 427 15.90 2.52 50.59
N ARG A 428 15.01 3.45 50.92
CA ARG A 428 14.93 4.09 52.25
C ARG A 428 14.18 3.24 53.29
N SER A 429 13.41 2.25 52.86
CA SER A 429 12.63 1.40 53.75
C SER A 429 13.53 0.60 54.71
N LEU A 430 13.12 0.54 55.97
CA LEU A 430 13.77 -0.24 57.04
C LEU A 430 13.98 -1.72 56.65
N PRO A 431 13.01 -2.42 56.02
CA PRO A 431 13.17 -3.81 55.58
C PRO A 431 14.31 -4.00 54.56
N TYR A 432 14.42 -3.10 53.57
CA TYR A 432 15.49 -3.16 52.57
C TYR A 432 16.87 -2.91 53.20
N ARG A 433 16.98 -1.92 54.10
CA ARG A 433 18.22 -1.63 54.83
C ARG A 433 18.64 -2.77 55.75
N VAL A 434 17.70 -3.40 56.46
CA VAL A 434 17.96 -4.57 57.31
C VAL A 434 18.35 -5.78 56.47
N GLY A 435 17.66 -6.05 55.36
CA GLY A 435 17.99 -7.12 54.43
C GLY A 435 19.41 -6.98 53.85
N HIS A 436 19.78 -5.78 53.41
CA HIS A 436 21.12 -5.50 52.87
C HIS A 436 22.22 -5.55 53.94
N ALA A 437 21.92 -5.11 55.17
CA ALA A 437 22.84 -5.15 56.31
C ALA A 437 23.05 -6.58 56.86
N VAL A 438 22.06 -7.47 56.75
CA VAL A 438 22.14 -8.86 57.26
C VAL A 438 22.68 -9.83 56.21
N LEU A 439 22.31 -9.68 54.93
CA LEU A 439 22.69 -10.62 53.86
C LEU A 439 24.16 -10.49 53.42
N ASN A 440 24.73 -9.28 53.46
CA ASN A 440 26.14 -9.07 53.08
C ASN A 440 27.14 -9.74 54.04
N PRO A 441 27.03 -9.58 55.37
CA PRO A 441 27.86 -10.31 56.33
C PRO A 441 27.69 -11.82 56.21
N ALA A 442 26.45 -12.32 56.07
CA ALA A 442 26.17 -13.75 55.94
C ALA A 442 26.82 -14.38 54.69
N ARG A 443 26.80 -13.68 53.55
CA ARG A 443 27.51 -14.13 52.32
C ARG A 443 29.02 -14.16 52.49
N VAL A 444 29.60 -13.18 53.20
CA VAL A 444 31.04 -13.11 53.47
C VAL A 444 31.46 -14.25 54.43
N ILE A 445 30.66 -14.51 55.47
CA ILE A 445 30.88 -15.61 56.41
C ILE A 445 30.80 -16.96 55.68
N ARG A 446 29.78 -17.19 54.84
CA ARG A 446 29.64 -18.41 54.04
C ARG A 446 30.81 -18.62 53.08
N ARG A 447 31.33 -17.55 52.45
CA ARG A 447 32.51 -17.61 51.57
C ARG A 447 33.80 -17.91 52.35
N ARG A 448 33.96 -17.36 53.56
CA ARG A 448 35.10 -17.70 54.44
C ARG A 448 35.04 -19.13 54.93
N LEU A 449 33.88 -19.62 55.36
CA LEU A 449 33.67 -21.02 55.76
C LEU A 449 33.99 -22.00 54.62
N LYS A 450 33.53 -21.72 53.39
CA LYS A 450 33.89 -22.53 52.21
C LYS A 450 35.40 -22.56 51.93
N ARG A 451 36.13 -21.46 52.18
CA ARG A 451 37.60 -21.41 52.00
C ARG A 451 38.34 -22.19 53.08
N VAL A 452 37.89 -22.10 54.34
CA VAL A 452 38.48 -22.85 55.46
C VAL A 452 38.24 -24.36 55.26
N LEU A 453 37.01 -24.76 54.91
CA LEU A 453 36.69 -26.16 54.62
C LEU A 453 37.50 -26.74 53.44
N ARG A 454 37.86 -25.92 52.44
CA ARG A 454 38.76 -26.36 51.35
C ARG A 454 40.22 -26.48 51.77
N LYS A 455 40.66 -25.74 52.79
CA LYS A 455 42.03 -25.82 53.32
C LYS A 455 42.25 -26.99 54.28
N VAL A 456 41.20 -27.47 54.94
CA VAL A 456 41.26 -28.64 55.86
C VAL A 456 41.17 -29.97 55.08
N ARG A 457 40.84 -29.93 53.79
CA ARG A 457 40.71 -31.11 52.90
C ARG A 457 41.89 -31.33 51.95
N ARG A 458 42.97 -30.54 52.10
CA ARG A 458 44.29 -30.74 51.49
C ARG A 458 45.30 -30.84 52.62
#